data_AF-A0A143B6V5-F1
#
_entry.id   AF-A0A143B6V5-F1
#
_cell.length_a   1.000
_cell.length_b   1.000
_cell.length_c   1.000
_cell.angle_alpha   90.00
_cell.angle_beta   90.00
_cell.angle_gamma   90.00
#
_symmetry.space_group_name_H-M   'P 1'
#
loop_
_entity.id
_entity.type
_entity.pdbx_description
1 polymer ?
#
loop_
_entity_poly.entity_id
_entity_poly.type
_entity_poly.pdbx_seq_one_letter_code
_entity_poly.pdbx_strand_id
1 'polypeptide(L)'
;MKLALPLLLLIAIGLAAPRPAAADIYRYVDEHGVMHFTNNPTSSRFTFYRKESSVTSGIGDIISRYARIYRIEEALVRAVIKVESDFNPQAVSSKGALGMMQLIPATAREMEVHNPLDPEENIRGGSRYLRQMLDQFDGNLELALAAYNAGPTAVRRHGGIPPYPETINYVDRVKSYLNDYRRNRNPLL
;
A
#
# COMPACT_ATOMS: atom_id res chain seq x y z
N MET A 1 -33.18 69.09 -7.91
CA MET A 1 -33.53 67.70 -7.57
C MET A 1 -33.73 66.90 -8.85
N LYS A 2 -32.83 65.97 -9.17
CA LYS A 2 -33.02 64.77 -10.01
C LYS A 2 -31.67 64.03 -10.02
N LEU A 3 -31.48 63.12 -9.06
CA LEU A 3 -30.46 62.08 -9.10
C LEU A 3 -31.12 60.83 -9.70
N ALA A 4 -30.56 60.30 -10.78
CA ALA A 4 -30.83 58.95 -11.25
C ALA A 4 -29.54 58.14 -11.08
N LEU A 5 -29.60 57.11 -10.23
CA LEU A 5 -28.52 56.23 -9.83
C LEU A 5 -28.30 55.13 -10.89
N PRO A 6 -27.07 54.70 -11.23
CA PRO A 6 -26.86 53.63 -12.19
C PRO A 6 -27.15 52.25 -11.57
N LEU A 7 -27.78 51.39 -12.37
CA LEU A 7 -28.07 49.99 -12.10
C LEU A 7 -26.77 49.18 -12.00
N LEU A 8 -26.47 48.62 -10.83
CA LEU A 8 -25.33 47.72 -10.64
C LEU A 8 -25.80 46.27 -10.75
N LEU A 9 -25.42 45.60 -11.84
CA LEU A 9 -25.69 44.19 -12.09
C LEU A 9 -24.75 43.32 -11.24
N LEU A 10 -25.26 42.71 -10.17
CA LEU A 10 -24.52 41.73 -9.37
C LEU A 10 -24.52 40.37 -10.09
N ILE A 11 -23.42 40.04 -10.77
CA ILE A 11 -23.15 38.67 -11.22
C ILE A 11 -22.67 37.88 -10.01
N ALA A 12 -23.55 37.03 -9.47
CA ALA A 12 -23.19 36.06 -8.45
C ALA A 12 -22.42 34.91 -9.09
N ILE A 13 -21.08 34.95 -9.02
CA ILE A 13 -20.24 33.80 -9.34
C ILE A 13 -20.40 32.80 -8.18
N GLY A 14 -21.13 31.73 -8.43
CA GLY A 14 -21.25 30.62 -7.48
C GLY A 14 -19.89 29.95 -7.30
N LEU A 15 -19.24 30.17 -6.14
CA LEU A 15 -18.14 29.34 -5.70
C LEU A 15 -18.68 27.93 -5.42
N ALA A 16 -18.49 27.02 -6.38
CA ALA A 16 -18.62 25.59 -6.09
C ALA A 16 -17.44 25.20 -5.20
N ALA A 17 -17.65 25.16 -3.88
CA ALA A 17 -16.68 24.61 -2.97
C ALA A 17 -16.40 23.13 -3.34
N PRO A 18 -15.13 22.68 -3.35
CA PRO A 18 -14.81 21.29 -3.62
C PRO A 18 -15.52 20.42 -2.57
N ARG A 19 -16.39 19.51 -3.01
CA ARG A 19 -17.00 18.53 -2.10
C ARG A 19 -15.91 17.55 -1.67
N PRO A 20 -15.75 17.28 -0.37
CA PRO A 20 -14.86 16.21 0.07
C PRO A 20 -15.32 14.91 -0.58
N ALA A 21 -14.42 14.22 -1.29
CA ALA A 21 -14.69 12.89 -1.82
C ALA A 21 -14.91 11.96 -0.61
N ALA A 22 -16.15 11.52 -0.42
CA ALA A 22 -16.47 10.57 0.64
C ALA A 22 -15.97 9.19 0.22
N ALA A 23 -15.02 8.65 0.99
CA ALA A 23 -14.54 7.27 0.87
C ALA A 23 -15.59 6.29 1.42
N ASP A 24 -16.82 6.35 0.93
CA ASP A 24 -17.91 5.48 1.35
C ASP A 24 -18.19 4.49 0.21
N ILE A 25 -18.26 3.19 0.52
CA ILE A 25 -18.69 2.16 -0.42
C ILE A 25 -20.21 2.09 -0.37
N TYR A 26 -20.83 2.29 -1.52
CA TYR A 26 -22.26 2.11 -1.73
C TYR A 26 -22.51 0.82 -2.50
N ARG A 27 -23.68 0.21 -2.28
CA ARG A 27 -24.13 -0.98 -3.00
C ARG A 27 -25.50 -0.77 -3.64
N TYR A 28 -25.72 -1.47 -4.75
CA TYR A 28 -27.02 -1.63 -5.40
C TYR A 28 -27.21 -3.11 -5.75
N VAL A 29 -28.42 -3.64 -5.62
CA VAL A 29 -28.77 -4.99 -6.07
C VAL A 29 -29.73 -4.85 -7.24
N ASP A 30 -29.37 -5.42 -8.39
CA ASP A 30 -30.25 -5.37 -9.57
C ASP A 30 -31.37 -6.43 -9.53
N GLU A 31 -32.21 -6.42 -10.55
CA GLU A 31 -33.38 -7.31 -10.68
C GLU A 31 -33.00 -8.81 -10.75
N HIS A 32 -31.74 -9.13 -11.07
CA HIS A 32 -31.22 -10.49 -11.11
C HIS A 32 -30.50 -10.89 -9.81
N GLY A 33 -30.49 -10.00 -8.80
CA GLY A 33 -29.82 -10.23 -7.52
C GLY A 33 -28.31 -9.96 -7.54
N VAL A 34 -27.76 -9.36 -8.61
CA VAL A 34 -26.33 -9.06 -8.68
C VAL A 34 -26.02 -7.81 -7.87
N MET A 35 -25.03 -7.90 -6.97
CA MET A 35 -24.53 -6.76 -6.20
C MET A 35 -23.52 -5.93 -7.01
N HIS A 36 -23.81 -4.64 -7.14
CA HIS A 36 -22.96 -3.61 -7.73
C HIS A 36 -22.40 -2.72 -6.62
N PHE A 37 -21.10 -2.43 -6.63
CA PHE A 37 -20.43 -1.55 -5.65
C PHE A 37 -19.86 -0.30 -6.32
N THR A 38 -19.87 0.83 -5.62
CA THR A 38 -19.25 2.09 -6.10
C THR A 38 -18.80 2.97 -4.93
N ASN A 39 -17.75 3.76 -5.14
CA ASN A 39 -17.31 4.83 -4.23
C ASN A 39 -17.80 6.22 -4.66
N ASN A 40 -18.52 6.31 -5.79
CA ASN A 40 -19.11 7.54 -6.30
C ASN A 40 -20.52 7.24 -6.83
N PRO A 41 -21.56 7.21 -5.96
CA PRO A 41 -22.91 6.88 -6.38
C PRO A 41 -23.46 7.99 -7.29
N THR A 42 -23.74 7.64 -8.55
CA THR A 42 -24.34 8.55 -9.53
C THR A 42 -25.87 8.48 -9.57
N SER A 43 -26.47 7.62 -8.74
CA SER A 43 -27.91 7.35 -8.69
C SER A 43 -28.37 7.07 -7.26
N SER A 44 -29.63 7.41 -6.95
CA SER A 44 -30.28 7.15 -5.66
C SER A 44 -30.54 5.66 -5.37
N ARG A 45 -30.33 4.79 -6.37
CA ARG A 45 -30.44 3.32 -6.20
C ARG A 45 -29.31 2.74 -5.35
N PHE A 46 -28.21 3.46 -5.22
CA PHE A 46 -27.08 3.05 -4.40
C PHE A 46 -27.35 3.40 -2.93
N THR A 47 -27.31 2.38 -2.08
CA THR A 47 -27.45 2.52 -0.63
C THR A 47 -26.08 2.41 0.01
N PHE A 48 -25.87 3.16 1.09
CA PHE A 48 -24.63 3.04 1.87
C PHE A 48 -24.44 1.59 2.31
N TYR A 49 -23.29 1.00 1.97
CA TYR A 49 -22.95 -0.35 2.39
C TYR A 49 -22.00 -0.31 3.58
N ARG A 50 -20.87 0.39 3.44
CA ARG A 50 -19.93 0.66 4.52
C ARG A 50 -19.07 1.86 4.17
N LYS A 51 -18.52 2.51 5.19
CA LYS A 51 -17.36 3.38 5.00
C LYS A 51 -16.23 2.54 4.42
N GLU A 52 -15.65 2.95 3.30
CA GLU A 52 -14.41 2.34 2.79
C GLU A 52 -13.46 2.27 3.99
N SER A 53 -12.95 1.08 4.27
CA SER A 53 -12.21 0.85 5.50
C SER A 53 -11.11 1.90 5.61
N SER A 54 -11.21 2.80 6.59
CA SER A 54 -10.17 3.82 6.80
C SER A 54 -8.81 3.19 7.06
N VAL A 55 -8.79 1.90 7.44
CA VAL A 55 -7.62 1.05 7.50
C VAL A 55 -7.01 0.86 6.10
N THR A 56 -7.76 0.50 5.06
CA THR A 56 -7.21 0.26 3.71
C THR A 56 -6.70 1.56 3.06
N SER A 57 -7.45 2.66 3.21
CA SER A 57 -6.99 4.00 2.83
C SER A 57 -5.75 4.43 3.65
N GLY A 58 -5.74 4.18 4.96
CA GLY A 58 -4.61 4.51 5.84
C GLY A 58 -3.35 3.67 5.57
N ILE A 59 -3.49 2.39 5.23
CA ILE A 59 -2.37 1.53 4.85
C ILE A 59 -1.75 2.01 3.54
N GLY A 60 -2.55 2.40 2.56
CA GLY A 60 -2.06 3.03 1.33
C GLY A 60 -1.20 4.26 1.62
N ASP A 61 -1.66 5.15 2.51
CA ASP A 61 -0.93 6.35 2.92
C ASP A 61 0.37 6.02 3.67
N ILE A 62 0.34 5.02 4.57
CA ILE A 62 1.52 4.52 5.30
C ILE A 62 2.56 3.99 4.30
N ILE A 63 2.15 3.14 3.36
CA ILE A 63 3.01 2.59 2.31
C ILE A 63 3.61 3.73 1.50
N SER A 64 2.79 4.65 0.98
CA SER A 64 3.27 5.76 0.15
C SER A 64 4.26 6.66 0.89
N ARG A 65 4.00 6.93 2.18
CA ARG A 65 4.88 7.71 3.05
C ARG A 65 6.25 7.05 3.20
N TYR A 66 6.29 5.79 3.61
CA TYR A 66 7.56 5.11 3.87
C TYR A 66 8.29 4.71 2.60
N ALA A 67 7.59 4.41 1.50
CA ALA A 67 8.19 4.28 0.17
C ALA A 67 8.93 5.57 -0.21
N ARG A 68 8.32 6.74 0.00
CA ARG A 68 8.96 8.04 -0.26
C ARG A 68 10.15 8.32 0.66
N ILE A 69 10.00 8.12 1.97
CA ILE A 69 11.07 8.36 2.96
C ILE A 69 12.30 7.52 2.63
N TYR A 70 12.10 6.23 2.34
CA TYR A 70 13.19 5.31 2.05
C TYR A 70 13.57 5.24 0.57
N ARG A 71 12.97 6.09 -0.28
CA ARG A 71 13.25 6.15 -1.73
C ARG A 71 13.15 4.78 -2.40
N ILE A 72 12.06 4.07 -2.09
CA ILE A 72 11.67 2.80 -2.71
C ILE A 72 10.44 3.07 -3.56
N GLU A 73 10.30 2.35 -4.66
CA GLU A 73 9.07 2.37 -5.44
C GLU A 73 7.89 1.86 -4.60
N GLU A 74 6.79 2.60 -4.56
CA GLU A 74 5.58 2.20 -3.81
C GLU A 74 5.06 0.82 -4.25
N ALA A 75 5.09 0.56 -5.56
CA ALA A 75 4.70 -0.73 -6.14
C ALA A 75 5.54 -1.89 -5.60
N LEU A 76 6.82 -1.67 -5.29
CA LEU A 76 7.70 -2.69 -4.72
C LEU A 76 7.34 -2.97 -3.25
N VAL A 77 7.08 -1.94 -2.46
CA VAL A 77 6.63 -2.11 -1.07
C VAL A 77 5.31 -2.90 -1.03
N ARG A 78 4.36 -2.55 -1.90
CA ARG A 78 3.09 -3.29 -2.05
C ARG A 78 3.32 -4.74 -2.46
N ALA A 79 4.22 -5.00 -3.41
CA ALA A 79 4.54 -6.35 -3.88
C ALA A 79 5.13 -7.23 -2.76
N VAL A 80 6.03 -6.68 -1.95
CA VAL A 80 6.58 -7.38 -0.78
C VAL A 80 5.47 -7.69 0.23
N ILE A 81 4.67 -6.70 0.63
CA ILE A 81 3.55 -6.91 1.57
C ILE A 81 2.57 -7.98 1.05
N LYS A 82 2.25 -7.95 -0.25
CA LYS A 82 1.34 -8.92 -0.88
C LYS A 82 1.86 -10.35 -0.75
N VAL A 83 3.17 -10.57 -0.95
CA VAL A 83 3.78 -11.90 -0.83
C VAL A 83 3.92 -12.34 0.62
N GLU A 84 4.28 -11.42 1.50
CA GLU A 84 4.58 -11.70 2.90
C GLU A 84 3.34 -12.01 3.73
N SER A 85 2.27 -11.21 3.61
CA SER A 85 1.10 -11.36 4.48
C SER A 85 -0.25 -11.21 3.79
N ASP A 86 -0.26 -10.90 2.50
CA ASP A 86 -1.46 -10.45 1.80
C ASP A 86 -2.16 -9.28 2.52
N PHE A 87 -1.37 -8.29 2.95
CA PHE A 87 -1.82 -7.11 3.71
C PHE A 87 -2.48 -7.43 5.06
N ASN A 88 -2.29 -8.63 5.62
CA ASN A 88 -2.75 -8.96 6.96
C ASN A 88 -1.79 -8.40 8.02
N PRO A 89 -2.22 -7.46 8.89
CA PRO A 89 -1.37 -6.92 9.95
C PRO A 89 -1.17 -7.88 11.13
N GLN A 90 -2.00 -8.90 11.25
CA GLN A 90 -1.95 -9.90 12.32
C GLN A 90 -1.27 -11.21 11.87
N ALA A 91 -0.56 -11.19 10.73
CA ALA A 91 0.10 -12.37 10.19
C ALA A 91 1.27 -12.81 11.09
N VAL A 92 1.33 -14.12 11.36
CA VAL A 92 2.40 -14.77 12.13
C VAL A 92 2.82 -16.02 11.36
N SER A 93 4.10 -16.12 10.97
CA SER A 93 4.62 -17.33 10.32
C SER A 93 5.09 -18.38 11.32
N SER A 94 5.26 -19.62 10.85
CA SER A 94 5.86 -20.70 11.63
C SER A 94 7.30 -20.42 12.08
N LYS A 95 8.02 -19.54 11.37
CA LYS A 95 9.38 -19.09 11.70
C LYS A 95 9.40 -17.88 12.65
N GLY A 96 8.23 -17.42 13.10
CA GLY A 96 8.08 -16.30 14.02
C GLY A 96 8.17 -14.91 13.36
N ALA A 97 8.02 -14.82 12.04
CA ALA A 97 7.91 -13.56 11.34
C ALA A 97 6.53 -12.92 11.57
N LEU A 98 6.48 -11.60 11.70
CA LEU A 98 5.30 -10.87 12.22
C LEU A 98 4.88 -9.71 11.33
N GLY A 99 3.56 -9.52 11.21
CA GLY A 99 2.94 -8.34 10.60
C GLY A 99 2.99 -8.31 9.07
N MET A 100 2.73 -7.13 8.51
CA MET A 100 2.51 -6.96 7.06
C MET A 100 3.72 -7.28 6.18
N MET A 101 4.91 -6.96 6.67
CA MET A 101 6.19 -7.17 5.98
C MET A 101 7.00 -8.32 6.60
N GLN A 102 6.35 -9.14 7.43
CA GLN A 102 6.88 -10.37 8.04
C GLN A 102 8.30 -10.20 8.59
N LEU A 103 8.46 -9.28 9.55
CA LEU A 103 9.74 -9.08 10.22
C LEU A 103 9.95 -10.15 11.28
N ILE A 104 11.09 -10.85 11.22
CA ILE A 104 11.53 -11.70 12.32
C ILE A 104 11.97 -10.83 13.52
N PRO A 105 11.92 -11.34 14.76
CA PRO A 105 12.14 -10.50 15.95
C PRO A 105 13.51 -9.81 16.00
N ALA A 106 14.56 -10.42 15.45
CA ALA A 106 15.89 -9.80 15.38
C ALA A 106 15.87 -8.57 14.47
N THR A 107 15.37 -8.71 13.24
CA THR A 107 15.23 -7.62 12.28
C THR A 107 14.30 -6.52 12.79
N ALA A 108 13.19 -6.88 13.45
CA ALA A 108 12.28 -5.91 14.04
C ALA A 108 12.99 -4.99 15.04
N ARG A 109 13.82 -5.56 15.92
CA ARG A 109 14.62 -4.76 16.87
C ARG A 109 15.63 -3.87 16.17
N GLU A 110 16.37 -4.41 15.20
CA GLU A 110 17.38 -3.65 14.44
C GLU A 110 16.73 -2.48 13.69
N MET A 111 15.49 -2.64 13.22
CA MET A 111 14.72 -1.62 12.50
C MET A 111 13.86 -0.73 13.40
N GLU A 112 14.06 -0.78 14.72
CA GLU A 112 13.34 0.04 15.72
C GLU A 112 11.81 -0.15 15.67
N VAL A 113 11.37 -1.39 15.43
CA VAL A 113 9.97 -1.82 15.49
C VAL A 113 9.71 -2.43 16.87
N HIS A 114 8.89 -1.73 17.65
CA HIS A 114 8.56 -2.10 19.03
C HIS A 114 7.34 -3.02 19.05
N ASN A 115 6.33 -2.71 18.22
CA ASN A 115 5.17 -3.57 18.00
C ASN A 115 5.10 -4.04 16.53
N PRO A 116 5.59 -5.23 16.17
CA PRO A 116 5.54 -5.75 14.81
C PRO A 116 4.12 -6.01 14.27
N LEU A 117 3.08 -6.02 15.11
CA LEU A 117 1.69 -6.15 14.70
C LEU A 117 0.99 -4.79 14.50
N ASP A 118 1.66 -3.69 14.86
CA ASP A 118 1.25 -2.35 14.44
C ASP A 118 1.63 -2.13 12.97
N PRO A 119 0.68 -1.81 12.08
CA PRO A 119 0.98 -1.67 10.66
C PRO A 119 1.94 -0.53 10.33
N GLU A 120 1.87 0.59 11.05
CA GLU A 120 2.74 1.74 10.78
C GLU A 120 4.19 1.42 11.16
N GLU A 121 4.42 0.86 12.35
CA GLU A 121 5.75 0.43 12.76
C GLU A 121 6.29 -0.68 11.85
N ASN A 122 5.47 -1.67 11.51
CA ASN A 122 5.91 -2.80 10.69
C ASN A 122 6.26 -2.37 9.26
N ILE A 123 5.44 -1.54 8.61
CA ILE A 123 5.72 -1.05 7.26
C ILE A 123 6.92 -0.09 7.27
N ARG A 124 7.07 0.75 8.29
CA ARG A 124 8.28 1.59 8.47
C ARG A 124 9.52 0.72 8.53
N GLY A 125 9.55 -0.26 9.44
CA GLY A 125 10.70 -1.12 9.66
C GLY A 125 11.02 -2.02 8.46
N GLY A 126 10.00 -2.62 7.84
CA GLY A 126 10.18 -3.45 6.67
C GLY A 126 10.63 -2.67 5.44
N SER A 127 10.13 -1.45 5.25
CA SER A 127 10.60 -0.57 4.18
C SER A 127 12.05 -0.14 4.42
N ARG A 128 12.43 0.18 5.67
CA ARG A 128 13.83 0.47 6.05
C ARG A 128 14.74 -0.72 5.74
N TYR A 129 14.34 -1.93 6.13
CA TYR A 129 15.11 -3.14 5.88
C TYR A 129 15.25 -3.43 4.38
N LEU A 130 14.16 -3.27 3.61
CA LEU A 130 14.19 -3.42 2.16
C LEU A 130 15.15 -2.42 1.50
N ARG A 131 15.19 -1.16 1.96
CA ARG A 131 16.17 -0.17 1.49
C ARG A 131 17.60 -0.63 1.77
N GLN A 132 17.88 -1.13 2.98
CA GLN A 132 19.21 -1.64 3.33
C GLN A 132 19.62 -2.80 2.42
N MET A 133 18.70 -3.70 2.07
CA MET A 133 19.00 -4.79 1.13
C MET A 133 19.29 -4.24 -0.27
N LEU A 134 18.51 -3.29 -0.75
CA LEU A 134 18.79 -2.65 -2.04
C LEU A 134 20.15 -1.94 -2.04
N ASP A 135 20.53 -1.26 -0.96
CA ASP A 135 21.84 -0.60 -0.84
C ASP A 135 22.98 -1.62 -0.77
N GLN A 136 22.82 -2.68 0.00
CA GLN A 136 23.83 -3.71 0.21
C GLN A 136 24.14 -4.52 -1.05
N PHE A 137 23.20 -4.59 -1.99
CA PHE A 137 23.34 -5.31 -3.25
C PHE A 137 23.34 -4.36 -4.47
N ASP A 138 23.80 -3.11 -4.30
CA ASP A 138 24.04 -2.13 -5.36
C ASP A 138 22.82 -1.88 -6.28
N GLY A 139 21.62 -1.93 -5.71
CA GLY A 139 20.36 -1.77 -6.43
C GLY A 139 19.93 -3.01 -7.24
N ASN A 140 20.65 -4.13 -7.17
CA ASN A 140 20.22 -5.38 -7.76
C ASN A 140 18.98 -5.91 -7.04
N LEU A 141 17.82 -5.72 -7.67
CA LEU A 141 16.52 -6.05 -7.08
C LEU A 141 16.39 -7.53 -6.71
N GLU A 142 16.88 -8.45 -7.55
CA GLU A 142 16.73 -9.88 -7.30
C GLU A 142 17.53 -10.33 -6.08
N LEU A 143 18.78 -9.84 -5.96
CA LEU A 143 19.62 -10.14 -4.81
C LEU A 143 19.09 -9.49 -3.53
N ALA A 144 18.56 -8.27 -3.62
CA ALA A 144 17.94 -7.59 -2.49
C ALA A 144 16.70 -8.35 -1.97
N LEU A 145 15.84 -8.83 -2.87
CA LEU A 145 14.66 -9.62 -2.51
C LEU A 145 15.06 -10.98 -1.93
N ALA A 146 16.05 -11.65 -2.52
CA ALA A 146 16.60 -12.88 -1.97
C ALA A 146 17.19 -12.66 -0.57
N ALA A 147 17.87 -11.55 -0.34
CA ALA A 147 18.45 -11.20 0.94
C ALA A 147 17.39 -10.82 1.98
N TYR A 148 16.31 -10.17 1.56
CA TYR A 148 15.17 -9.88 2.43
C TYR A 148 14.57 -11.18 2.99
N ASN A 149 14.36 -12.18 2.14
CA ASN A 149 13.74 -13.46 2.52
C ASN A 149 14.72 -14.45 3.21
N ALA A 150 15.90 -14.67 2.65
CA ALA A 150 16.86 -15.69 3.11
C ALA A 150 17.95 -15.14 4.04
N GLY A 151 18.01 -13.81 4.20
CA GLY A 151 19.08 -13.11 4.90
C GLY A 151 20.28 -12.80 3.98
N PRO A 152 20.92 -11.63 4.15
CA PRO A 152 22.00 -11.18 3.28
C PRO A 152 23.27 -12.04 3.37
N THR A 153 23.49 -12.70 4.51
CA THR A 153 24.61 -13.65 4.68
C THR A 153 24.46 -14.88 3.79
N ALA A 154 23.24 -15.39 3.62
CA ALA A 154 23.00 -16.53 2.73
C ALA A 154 23.28 -16.16 1.27
N VAL A 155 22.84 -14.98 0.82
CA VAL A 155 23.10 -14.49 -0.54
C VAL A 155 24.60 -14.32 -0.79
N ARG A 156 25.33 -13.67 0.13
CA ARG A 156 26.78 -13.52 0.03
C ARG A 156 27.52 -14.85 -0.03
N ARG A 157 27.14 -15.82 0.80
CA ARG A 157 27.77 -17.14 0.85
C ARG A 157 27.63 -17.90 -0.48
N HIS A 158 26.49 -17.73 -1.16
CA HIS A 158 26.24 -18.39 -2.45
C HIS A 158 26.73 -17.56 -3.66
N GLY A 159 27.08 -16.29 -3.48
CA GLY A 159 27.42 -15.39 -4.58
C GLY A 159 26.24 -15.08 -5.51
N GLY A 160 25.01 -15.21 -5.01
CA GLY A 160 23.79 -15.09 -5.81
C GLY A 160 22.55 -15.50 -5.02
N ILE A 161 21.42 -15.68 -5.71
CA ILE A 161 20.20 -16.20 -5.10
C ILE A 161 20.49 -17.61 -4.54
N PRO A 162 20.34 -17.86 -3.23
CA PRO A 162 20.54 -19.18 -2.66
C PRO A 162 19.61 -20.20 -3.34
N PRO A 163 20.03 -21.47 -3.53
CA PRO A 163 19.20 -22.51 -4.14
C PRO A 163 18.13 -23.04 -3.17
N TYR A 164 17.44 -22.14 -2.49
CA TYR A 164 16.31 -22.43 -1.61
C TYR A 164 15.03 -22.26 -2.41
N PRO A 165 14.22 -23.32 -2.60
CA PRO A 165 13.00 -23.22 -3.39
C PRO A 165 12.06 -22.12 -2.91
N GLU A 166 11.97 -21.91 -1.60
CA GLU A 166 11.21 -20.82 -0.98
C GLU A 166 11.68 -19.44 -1.46
N THR A 167 12.99 -19.19 -1.45
CA THR A 167 13.57 -17.90 -1.82
C THR A 167 13.45 -17.62 -3.31
N ILE A 168 13.67 -18.62 -4.17
CA ILE A 168 13.46 -18.50 -5.62
C ILE A 168 12.00 -18.13 -5.90
N ASN A 169 11.07 -18.89 -5.33
CA ASN A 169 9.63 -18.62 -5.47
C ASN A 169 9.24 -17.24 -4.91
N TYR A 170 9.85 -16.82 -3.81
CA TYR A 170 9.62 -15.50 -3.21
C TYR A 170 10.02 -14.37 -4.19
N VAL A 171 11.23 -14.44 -4.76
CA VAL A 171 11.73 -13.45 -5.72
C VAL A 171 10.80 -13.36 -6.94
N ASP A 172 10.42 -14.50 -7.50
CA ASP A 172 9.55 -14.55 -8.68
C ASP A 172 8.16 -13.97 -8.39
N ARG A 173 7.55 -14.33 -7.25
CA ARG A 173 6.24 -13.81 -6.84
C ARG A 173 6.27 -12.30 -6.63
N VAL A 174 7.29 -11.77 -5.93
CA VAL A 174 7.40 -10.33 -5.70
C VAL A 174 7.57 -9.59 -7.02
N LYS A 175 8.40 -10.08 -7.95
CA LYS A 175 8.56 -9.47 -9.28
C LYS A 175 7.26 -9.50 -10.09
N SER A 176 6.50 -10.59 -10.01
CA SER A 176 5.18 -10.68 -10.65
C SER A 176 4.25 -9.58 -10.13
N TYR A 177 4.06 -9.47 -8.82
CA TYR A 177 3.20 -8.44 -8.24
C TYR A 177 3.73 -7.03 -8.45
N LEU A 178 5.05 -6.82 -8.47
CA LEU A 178 5.65 -5.53 -8.80
C LEU A 178 5.24 -5.07 -10.20
N ASN A 179 5.32 -5.96 -11.18
CA ASN A 179 4.90 -5.64 -12.55
C ASN A 179 3.39 -5.36 -12.63
N ASP A 180 2.57 -6.09 -11.87
CA ASP A 180 1.13 -5.83 -11.78
C ASP A 180 0.83 -4.46 -11.18
N TYR A 181 1.47 -4.11 -10.06
CA TYR A 181 1.30 -2.81 -9.41
C TYR A 181 1.88 -1.63 -10.21
N ARG A 182 2.90 -1.87 -11.03
CA ARG A 182 3.40 -0.87 -11.99
C ARG A 182 2.40 -0.56 -13.10
N ARG A 183 1.75 -1.60 -13.62
CA ARG A 183 0.73 -1.48 -14.68
C ARG A 183 -0.55 -0.85 -14.14
N ASN A 184 -0.96 -1.26 -12.95
CA ASN A 184 -2.17 -0.79 -12.30
C ASN A 184 -1.82 0.27 -11.26
N ARG A 185 -1.67 1.53 -11.68
CA ARG A 185 -1.38 2.69 -10.81
C ARG A 185 -2.40 2.90 -9.66
N ASN A 186 -3.46 2.09 -9.59
CA ASN A 186 -4.42 2.06 -8.49
C ASN A 186 -4.86 0.60 -8.20
N PRO A 187 -4.21 -0.13 -7.28
CA PRO A 187 -4.56 -1.53 -7.01
C PRO A 187 -5.50 -1.74 -5.82
N LEU A 188 -6.11 -0.67 -5.30
CA LEU A 188 -7.19 -0.75 -4.32
C LEU A 188 -8.57 -0.42 -4.93
N LEU A 189 -8.64 -0.32 -6.26
CA LEU A 189 -9.87 -0.21 -7.05
C LEU A 189 -9.96 -1.36 -8.04
#